data_AF-A0A542KT72-F1
#
_entry.id   AF-A0A542KT72-F1
#
_cell.length_a   1.000
_cell.length_b   1.000
_cell.length_c   1.000
_cell.angle_alpha   90.00
_cell.angle_beta   90.00
_cell.angle_gamma   90.00
#
_symmetry.space_group_name_H-M   'P 1'
#
loop_
_entity.id
_entity.type
_entity.pdbx_description
1 polymer ?
#
loop_
_entity_poly.entity_id
_entity_poly.type
_entity_poly.pdbx_seq_one_letter_code
_entity_poly.pdbx_strand_id
1 'polypeptide(L)' 'MHVAVTYGSGTAVLHVDGRETGRNARIIVEPRYFGNHIRAASIGRSQYDDPCSKAAVDDFRVYGRTLTAAEGAELARA' A
#
# COMPACT_ATOMS: atom_id res chain seq x y z
N MET A 1 -2.86 7.33 -12.55
CA MET A 1 -3.55 6.96 -11.30
C MET A 1 -2.49 6.62 -10.28
N HIS A 2 -2.51 7.28 -9.14
CA HIS A 2 -1.63 6.98 -8.02
C HIS A 2 -2.42 6.26 -6.93
N VAL A 3 -1.83 5.21 -6.36
CA VAL A 3 -2.43 4.45 -5.26
C VAL A 3 -1.44 4.38 -4.11
N ALA A 4 -1.88 4.75 -2.93
CA ALA A 4 -1.09 4.62 -1.71
C ALA A 4 -1.92 3.96 -0.60
N VAL A 5 -1.28 3.07 0.14
CA VAL A 5 -1.84 2.51 1.38
C VAL A 5 -0.94 2.94 2.52
N THR A 6 -1.51 3.64 3.50
CA THR A 6 -0.81 3.95 4.75
C THR A 6 -1.31 3.02 5.84
N TYR A 7 -0.38 2.60 6.69
CA TYR A 7 -0.63 1.59 7.70
C TYR A 7 0.11 1.94 8.99
N GLY A 8 -0.61 1.97 10.12
CA GLY A 8 -0.01 2.10 11.44
C GLY A 8 -1.00 2.55 12.51
N SER A 9 -0.61 2.36 13.77
CA SER A 9 -1.42 2.70 14.96
C SER A 9 -2.81 2.05 14.92
N GLY A 10 -2.92 0.82 14.40
CA GLY A 10 -4.18 0.11 14.26
C GLY A 10 -5.11 0.65 13.16
N THR A 11 -4.60 1.50 12.26
CA THR A 11 -5.36 2.06 11.14
C THR A 11 -4.67 1.80 9.80
N ALA A 12 -5.47 1.41 8.81
CA ALA A 12 -5.09 1.37 7.40
C ALA A 12 -5.96 2.35 6.59
N VAL A 13 -5.35 3.11 5.68
CA VAL A 13 -6.05 4.07 4.82
C VAL A 13 -5.61 3.89 3.37
N LEU A 14 -6.56 3.71 2.47
CA LEU A 14 -6.37 3.69 1.03
C LEU A 14 -6.56 5.10 0.48
N HIS A 15 -5.59 5.56 -0.31
CA HIS A 15 -5.66 6.80 -1.05
C HIS A 15 -5.58 6.51 -2.55
N VAL A 16 -6.46 7.12 -3.33
CA VAL A 16 -6.45 7.12 -4.79
C VAL A 16 -6.32 8.56 -5.26
N ASP A 17 -5.33 8.83 -6.10
CA ASP A 17 -5.00 10.17 -6.60
C ASP A 17 -4.90 11.22 -5.47
N GLY A 18 -4.30 10.79 -4.35
CA GLY A 18 -4.07 11.63 -3.16
C GLY A 18 -5.29 11.83 -2.27
N ARG A 19 -6.46 11.28 -2.59
CA ARG A 19 -7.69 11.37 -1.77
C ARG A 19 -7.95 10.07 -1.04
N GLU A 20 -8.33 10.15 0.22
CA GLU A 20 -8.79 8.98 0.99
C GLU A 20 -10.07 8.40 0.36
N THR A 21 -10.04 7.10 0.06
CA THR A 21 -11.17 6.35 -0.52
C THR A 21 -11.64 5.20 0.36
N GLY A 22 -10.87 4.83 1.38
CA GLY A 22 -11.25 3.80 2.33
C GLY A 22 -10.39 3.81 3.59
N ARG A 23 -11.01 3.44 4.71
CA ARG A 23 -10.37 3.40 6.03
C ARG A 23 -10.79 2.17 6.81
N ASN A 24 -9.84 1.50 7.44
CA ASN A 24 -10.07 0.48 8.45
C ASN A 24 -9.31 0.84 9.73
N ALA A 25 -10.04 1.17 10.81
CA ALA A 25 -9.50 1.55 12.11
C ALA A 25 -9.49 0.39 13.13
N ARG A 26 -9.68 -0.84 12.68
CA ARG A 26 -9.68 -2.06 13.50
C ARG A 26 -8.62 -3.04 13.04
N ILE A 27 -7.49 -2.52 12.64
CA ILE A 27 -6.34 -3.34 12.28
C ILE A 27 -5.69 -3.86 13.56
N ILE A 28 -5.50 -5.17 13.63
CA ILE A 28 -4.87 -5.85 14.77
C ILE A 28 -3.53 -6.53 14.42
N VAL A 29 -3.18 -6.64 13.14
CA VAL A 29 -1.90 -7.18 12.67
C VAL A 29 -1.31 -6.21 11.66
N GLU A 30 -0.17 -5.59 11.96
CA GLU A 30 0.51 -4.66 11.06
C GLU A 30 1.70 -5.27 10.29
N PRO A 31 2.08 -4.70 9.12
CA PRO A 31 3.24 -5.13 8.34
C PRO A 31 4.51 -5.35 9.17
N ARG A 32 4.75 -4.49 10.18
CA ARG A 32 5.93 -4.59 11.06
C ARG A 32 6.01 -5.92 11.83
N TYR A 33 4.90 -6.63 12.00
CA TYR A 33 4.88 -7.92 12.71
C TYR A 33 5.30 -9.11 11.84
N PHE A 34 5.36 -8.95 10.51
CA PHE A 34 5.73 -10.06 9.61
C PHE A 34 7.24 -10.26 9.48
N GLY A 35 8.07 -9.32 9.96
CA GLY A 35 9.53 -9.41 9.92
C GLY A 35 10.07 -9.76 8.52
N ASN A 36 10.99 -10.72 8.46
CA ASN A 36 11.62 -11.17 7.21
C ASN A 36 10.89 -12.36 6.57
N HIS A 37 9.68 -12.70 7.03
CA HIS A 37 8.94 -13.87 6.56
C HIS A 37 8.11 -13.62 5.29
N ILE A 38 8.43 -12.58 4.53
CA ILE A 38 7.77 -12.30 3.26
C ILE A 38 8.24 -13.32 2.22
N ARG A 39 7.44 -14.37 2.01
CA ARG A 39 7.77 -15.48 1.09
C ARG A 39 7.40 -15.20 -0.37
N ALA A 40 6.57 -14.19 -0.61
CA ALA A 40 6.11 -13.82 -1.95
C ALA A 40 5.70 -12.34 -2.03
N ALA A 41 6.68 -11.46 -2.19
CA ALA A 41 6.45 -10.08 -2.62
C ALA A 41 6.46 -10.04 -4.16
N SER A 42 5.32 -9.77 -4.77
CA SER A 42 5.19 -9.68 -6.23
C SER A 42 4.34 -8.47 -6.60
N ILE A 43 4.68 -7.83 -7.72
CA ILE A 43 3.86 -6.79 -8.35
C ILE A 43 3.26 -7.40 -9.62
N GLY A 44 1.93 -7.36 -9.74
CA GLY A 44 1.21 -7.85 -10.93
C GLY A 44 1.06 -9.37 -11.05
N ARG A 45 1.43 -10.14 -10.02
CA ARG A 45 1.25 -11.60 -9.95
C ARG A 45 0.67 -12.02 -8.60
N SER A 46 -0.30 -12.92 -8.63
CA SER A 46 -0.90 -13.53 -7.43
C SER A 46 -0.07 -14.71 -6.91
N GLN A 47 -0.24 -15.05 -5.63
CA GLN A 47 0.28 -16.31 -5.05
C GLN A 47 -0.62 -17.51 -5.38
N TYR A 48 -1.83 -17.24 -5.85
CA TYR A 48 -2.79 -18.23 -6.31
C TYR A 48 -2.80 -18.27 -7.84
N ASP A 49 -3.59 -19.18 -8.42
CA ASP A 49 -3.72 -19.36 -9.86
C ASP A 49 -4.62 -18.29 -10.51
N ASP A 50 -4.31 -17.02 -10.23
CA ASP A 50 -4.99 -15.87 -10.83
C ASP A 50 -4.20 -15.35 -12.04
N PRO A 51 -4.89 -14.80 -13.06
CA PRO A 51 -4.21 -14.16 -14.18
C PRO A 51 -3.26 -13.04 -13.73
N CYS A 52 -2.11 -12.94 -14.40
CA CYS A 52 -1.21 -11.80 -14.20
C CYS A 52 -1.88 -10.49 -14.63
N SER A 53 -1.57 -9.41 -13.91
CA SER A 53 -2.05 -8.08 -14.23
C SER A 53 -1.52 -7.62 -15.60
N LYS A 54 -2.40 -7.04 -16.41
CA LYS A 54 -2.08 -6.42 -17.70
C LYS A 54 -2.07 -4.89 -17.57
N ALA A 55 -1.26 -4.38 -16.66
CA ALA A 55 -1.12 -2.95 -16.41
C ALA A 55 0.36 -2.55 -16.31
N ALA A 56 0.66 -1.30 -16.64
CA ALA A 56 1.95 -0.70 -16.35
C ALA A 56 2.00 -0.24 -14.89
N VAL A 57 3.12 -0.47 -14.22
CA VAL A 57 3.41 0.05 -12.87
C VAL A 57 4.71 0.83 -12.97
N ASP A 58 4.73 2.01 -12.38
CA ASP A 58 5.91 2.86 -12.29
C ASP A 58 6.03 3.40 -10.86
N ASP A 59 7.24 3.85 -10.51
CA ASP A 59 7.57 4.53 -9.25
C ASP A 59 7.08 3.80 -7.97
N PHE A 60 7.36 2.49 -7.89
CA PHE A 60 6.99 1.71 -6.71
C PHE A 60 7.89 2.05 -5.52
N ARG A 61 7.28 2.56 -4.44
CA ARG A 61 7.96 2.98 -3.21
C ARG A 61 7.41 2.26 -1.98
N VAL A 62 8.28 1.93 -1.03
CA VAL A 62 7.92 1.37 0.28
C VAL A 62 8.62 2.17 1.38
N TYR A 63 7.86 2.57 2.40
CA TYR A 63 8.36 3.36 3.52
C TYR A 63 8.25 2.57 4.81
N GLY A 64 9.32 2.56 5.62
CA GLY A 64 9.33 1.91 6.94
C GLY A 64 8.55 2.66 8.04
N ARG A 65 7.66 3.59 7.66
CA ARG A 65 6.84 4.40 8.56
C ARG A 65 5.49 4.71 7.92
N THR A 66 4.50 5.05 8.75
CA THR A 66 3.22 5.58 8.27
C THR A 66 3.43 6.98 7.70
N LEU A 67 3.06 7.18 6.44
CA LEU A 67 3.01 8.51 5.84
C LEU A 67 1.74 9.25 6.26
N THR A 68 1.84 10.57 6.36
CA THR A 68 0.69 11.45 6.54
C THR A 68 -0.11 11.59 5.24
N ALA A 69 -1.36 12.04 5.34
CA ALA A 69 -2.18 12.31 4.16
C ALA A 69 -1.54 13.38 3.23
N ALA A 70 -0.86 14.39 3.81
CA ALA A 70 -0.16 15.41 3.04
C ALA A 70 1.01 14.82 2.24
N GLU A 71 1.85 13.99 2.86
CA GLU A 71 2.95 13.30 2.15
C GLU A 71 2.42 12.40 1.03
N GLY A 72 1.34 11.65 1.28
CA GLY A 72 0.71 10.82 0.25
C GLY A 72 0.11 11.62 -0.91
N ALA A 73 -0.41 12.83 -0.63
CA ALA A 73 -0.94 13.72 -1.66
C ALA A 73 0.16 14.36 -2.52
N GLU A 74 1.31 14.70 -1.94
CA GLU A 74 2.47 15.17 -2.70
C GLU A 74 3.00 14.09 -3.65
N LEU A 75 3.08 12.84 -3.18
CA LEU A 75 3.46 11.70 -4.02
C LEU A 75 2.51 11.49 -5.21
N ALA A 76 1.22 11.81 -5.04
CA ALA A 76 0.24 11.69 -6.11
C ALA A 76 0.38 12.74 -7.22
N ARG A 77 1.18 13.79 -7.01
CA ARG A 77 1.41 14.89 -7.96
C ARG A 77 2.74 14.81 -8.69
N ALA A 78 3.65 13.95 -8.22
CA ALA A 78 4.94 13.69 -8.84
C ALA A 78 4.76 12.89 -10.14
#